data_AF-A0AA38RD34-F1
#
_entry.id   AF-A0AA38RD34-F1
#
_cell.length_a   1.000
_cell.length_b   1.000
_cell.length_c   1.000
_cell.angle_alpha   90.00
_cell.angle_beta   90.00
_cell.angle_gamma   90.00
#
_symmetry.space_group_name_H-M   'P 1'
#
loop_
_entity.id
_entity.type
_entity.pdbx_description
1 polymer ?
#
loop_
_entity_poly.entity_id
_entity_poly.type
_entity_poly.pdbx_seq_one_letter_code
_entity_poly.pdbx_strand_id
1 'polypeptide(L)'
;MAAASALKQVIWLIYLSEEEMPPQTAIGVGIYNSVANSLMSLALVTAASSAVLATPLVRIPGTTQAVSLLIALGTAVYAVGIAAETVSEFQRKQFKDIPANKGKICTTGLWVVAWHAWVFTMRSIPEVDDYMDGRYDEQWKKYKKDVPYALLPGVY
;
A
#
# COMPACT_ATOMS: atom_id res chain seq x y z
N MET A 1 -8.42 1.32 -12.77
CA MET A 1 -8.04 0.95 -11.40
C MET A 1 -9.21 0.27 -10.68
N ALA A 2 -10.38 0.90 -10.52
CA ALA A 2 -11.53 0.31 -9.81
C ALA A 2 -11.90 -1.14 -10.23
N ALA A 3 -11.96 -1.44 -11.53
CA ALA A 3 -12.30 -2.78 -12.02
C ALA A 3 -11.30 -3.87 -11.59
N ALA A 4 -9.99 -3.59 -11.63
CA ALA A 4 -8.97 -4.56 -11.25
C ALA A 4 -8.95 -4.79 -9.73
N SER A 5 -9.13 -3.75 -8.92
CA SER A 5 -9.29 -3.87 -7.48
C SER A 5 -10.56 -4.64 -7.10
N ALA A 6 -11.68 -4.40 -7.81
CA ALA A 6 -12.91 -5.16 -7.63
C ALA A 6 -12.73 -6.64 -7.96
N LEU A 7 -12.06 -6.96 -9.08
CA LEU A 7 -11.72 -8.34 -9.45
C LEU A 7 -10.88 -9.02 -8.36
N LYS A 8 -9.84 -8.35 -7.86
CA LYS A 8 -9.04 -8.85 -6.74
C LYS A 8 -9.89 -9.10 -5.50
N GLN A 9 -10.83 -8.21 -5.16
CA GLN A 9 -11.71 -8.38 -4.01
C GLN A 9 -12.65 -9.58 -4.17
N VAL A 10 -13.17 -9.81 -5.38
CA VAL A 10 -14.00 -10.98 -5.70
C VAL A 10 -13.18 -12.26 -5.57
N ILE A 11 -11.96 -12.29 -6.12
CA ILE A 11 -11.03 -13.42 -5.96
C ILE A 11 -10.73 -13.66 -4.48
N TRP A 12 -10.53 -12.59 -3.72
CA TRP A 12 -10.24 -12.67 -2.30
C TRP A 12 -11.41 -13.30 -1.52
N LEU A 13 -12.63 -12.84 -1.77
CA LEU A 13 -13.83 -13.33 -1.09
C LEU A 13 -14.10 -14.81 -1.39
N ILE A 14 -13.92 -15.23 -2.65
CA ILE A 14 -14.27 -16.58 -3.10
C ILE A 14 -13.19 -17.61 -2.76
N TYR A 15 -11.91 -17.24 -2.87
CA TYR A 15 -10.81 -18.21 -2.86
C TYR A 15 -9.77 -18.01 -1.75
N LEU A 16 -9.49 -16.76 -1.35
CA LEU A 16 -8.45 -16.48 -0.35
C LEU A 16 -9.01 -16.34 1.08
N SER A 17 -10.28 -15.98 1.25
CA SER A 17 -10.90 -15.81 2.56
C SER A 17 -11.13 -17.17 3.21
N GLU A 18 -10.37 -17.44 4.27
CA GLU A 18 -10.56 -18.62 5.13
C GLU A 18 -11.50 -18.33 6.31
N GLU A 19 -11.81 -17.05 6.53
CA GLU A 19 -12.73 -16.59 7.57
C GLU A 19 -14.04 -16.14 6.92
N GLU A 20 -15.15 -16.41 7.61
CA GLU A 20 -16.47 -15.93 7.21
C GLU A 20 -16.51 -14.41 7.40
N MET A 21 -16.77 -13.66 6.34
CA MET A 21 -17.05 -12.21 6.46
C MET A 21 -18.47 -12.00 6.95
N PRO A 22 -18.69 -11.45 8.16
CA PRO A 22 -20.03 -11.17 8.64
C PRO A 22 -20.73 -10.15 7.74
N PRO A 23 -22.04 -10.29 7.45
CA PRO A 23 -22.77 -9.39 6.55
C PRO A 23 -22.64 -7.91 6.92
N GLN A 24 -22.55 -7.59 8.22
CA GLN A 24 -22.35 -6.22 8.71
C GLN A 24 -21.03 -5.61 8.23
N THR A 25 -19.93 -6.37 8.28
CA THR A 25 -18.62 -5.90 7.80
C THR A 25 -18.61 -5.74 6.29
N ALA A 26 -19.26 -6.66 5.56
CA ALA A 26 -19.36 -6.62 4.11
C ALA A 26 -20.12 -5.36 3.62
N ILE A 27 -21.21 -4.99 4.30
CA ILE A 27 -21.95 -3.75 4.00
C ILE A 27 -21.05 -2.53 4.19
N GLY A 28 -20.32 -2.47 5.31
CA GLY A 28 -19.39 -1.36 5.59
C GLY A 28 -18.31 -1.21 4.51
N VAL A 29 -17.69 -2.32 4.12
CA VAL A 29 -16.68 -2.35 3.05
C VAL A 29 -17.28 -1.93 1.70
N GLY A 30 -18.51 -2.36 1.40
CA GLY A 30 -19.21 -1.99 0.17
C GLY A 30 -19.52 -0.49 0.08
N ILE A 31 -20.02 0.11 1.17
CA ILE A 31 -20.29 1.56 1.26
C ILE A 31 -18.99 2.34 1.09
N TYR A 32 -17.95 1.97 1.85
CA TYR A 32 -16.65 2.63 1.77
C TYR A 32 -16.10 2.60 0.35
N ASN A 33 -16.08 1.43 -0.30
CA ASN A 33 -15.57 1.30 -1.66
C ASN A 33 -16.40 2.12 -2.67
N SER A 34 -17.72 2.16 -2.50
CA SER A 34 -18.58 2.94 -3.39
C SER A 34 -18.28 4.43 -3.31
N VAL A 35 -18.15 4.96 -2.09
CA VAL A 35 -17.81 6.37 -1.87
C VAL A 35 -16.38 6.67 -2.33
N ALA A 36 -15.39 5.90 -1.88
CA ALA A 36 -13.99 6.13 -2.21
C ALA A 36 -13.72 6.05 -3.71
N ASN A 37 -14.25 5.04 -4.43
CA ASN A 37 -14.07 4.93 -5.88
C ASN A 37 -14.80 6.05 -6.64
N SER A 38 -15.96 6.50 -6.16
CA SER A 38 -16.69 7.62 -6.76
C SER A 38 -15.91 8.92 -6.62
N LEU A 39 -15.39 9.21 -5.42
CA LEU A 39 -14.55 10.37 -5.17
C LEU A 39 -13.27 10.34 -6.01
N MET A 40 -12.61 9.17 -6.11
CA MET A 40 -11.40 9.01 -6.91
C MET A 40 -11.68 9.24 -8.41
N SER A 41 -12.83 8.75 -8.90
CA SER A 41 -13.25 8.97 -10.28
C SER A 41 -13.59 10.44 -10.54
N LEU A 42 -14.26 11.10 -9.59
CA LEU A 42 -14.58 12.52 -9.68
C LEU A 42 -13.31 13.39 -9.65
N ALA A 43 -12.36 13.09 -8.77
CA ALA A 43 -11.08 13.79 -8.68
C ALA A 43 -10.25 13.67 -9.96
N LEU A 44 -10.31 12.51 -10.64
CA LEU A 44 -9.65 12.30 -11.92
C LEU A 44 -10.26 13.12 -13.05
N VAL A 45 -11.60 13.23 -13.09
CA VAL A 45 -12.33 13.93 -14.17
C VAL A 45 -12.40 15.45 -13.95
N THR A 46 -12.39 15.91 -12.70
CA THR A 46 -12.48 17.34 -12.37
C THR A 46 -11.20 18.07 -12.78
N ALA A 47 -11.32 19.07 -13.66
CA ALA A 47 -10.18 19.79 -14.26
C ALA A 47 -9.19 20.39 -13.24
N ALA A 48 -9.66 20.78 -12.05
CA ALA A 48 -8.83 21.36 -11.01
C ALA A 48 -7.84 20.37 -10.35
N SER A 49 -8.16 19.07 -10.33
CA SER A 49 -7.35 18.01 -9.72
C SER A 49 -6.90 16.94 -10.73
N SER A 50 -7.19 17.16 -12.01
CA SER A 50 -7.03 16.11 -13.02
C SER A 50 -5.56 15.86 -13.35
N ALA A 51 -5.08 14.68 -13.00
CA ALA A 51 -3.79 14.18 -13.48
C ALA A 51 -3.77 13.97 -15.01
N VAL A 52 -4.94 13.96 -15.69
CA VAL A 52 -5.05 13.81 -17.16
C VAL A 52 -4.48 15.03 -17.87
N LEU A 53 -4.70 16.21 -17.29
CA LEU A 53 -4.24 17.48 -17.85
C LEU A 53 -2.80 17.82 -17.42
N ALA A 54 -2.19 17.00 -16.55
CA ALA A 54 -0.84 17.24 -16.07
C ALA A 54 0.19 17.06 -17.19
N THR A 55 1.17 17.97 -17.23
CA THR A 55 2.32 17.91 -18.13
C THR A 55 3.55 17.43 -17.35
N PRO A 56 4.51 16.73 -17.99
CA PRO A 56 4.64 16.45 -19.43
C PRO A 56 3.79 15.27 -19.93
N LEU A 57 3.49 15.29 -21.23
CA LEU A 57 2.78 14.22 -21.94
C LEU A 57 3.76 13.20 -22.52
N VAL A 58 3.44 11.92 -22.39
CA VAL A 58 4.18 10.79 -22.98
C VAL A 58 3.30 10.10 -24.01
N ARG A 59 3.86 9.82 -25.19
CA ARG A 59 3.18 9.07 -26.25
C ARG A 59 3.32 7.58 -25.99
N ILE A 60 2.21 6.85 -25.97
CA ILE A 60 2.22 5.40 -25.80
C ILE A 60 2.70 4.76 -27.12
N PRO A 61 3.75 3.92 -27.10
CA PRO A 61 4.21 3.20 -28.29
C PRO A 61 3.06 2.39 -28.92
N GLY A 62 2.81 2.59 -30.22
CA GLY A 62 1.76 1.86 -30.94
C GLY A 62 0.36 2.51 -30.92
N THR A 63 0.19 3.69 -30.30
CA THR A 63 -1.08 4.43 -30.35
C THR A 63 -0.84 5.91 -30.72
N THR A 64 -1.86 6.58 -31.28
CA THR A 64 -1.81 8.02 -31.58
C THR A 64 -2.12 8.90 -30.37
N GLN A 65 -2.44 8.32 -29.22
CA GLN A 65 -2.84 9.03 -28.01
C GLN A 65 -1.63 9.37 -27.15
N ALA A 66 -1.64 10.57 -26.57
CA ALA A 66 -0.68 11.00 -25.56
C ALA A 66 -1.36 10.99 -24.20
N VAL A 67 -0.68 10.41 -23.20
CA VAL A 67 -1.15 10.38 -21.81
C VAL A 67 -0.19 11.18 -20.95
N SER A 68 -0.70 11.78 -19.87
CA SER A 68 0.14 12.41 -18.85
C SER A 68 1.13 11.41 -18.26
N LEU A 69 2.39 11.86 -18.09
CA LEU A 69 3.44 11.06 -17.44
C LEU A 69 2.97 10.55 -16.06
N LEU A 70 2.26 11.38 -15.29
CA LEU A 70 1.77 11.02 -13.97
C LEU A 70 0.75 9.87 -14.04
N ILE A 71 -0.09 9.81 -15.06
CA ILE A 71 -1.04 8.70 -15.24
C ILE A 71 -0.30 7.42 -15.63
N ALA A 72 0.67 7.51 -16.53
CA ALA A 72 1.49 6.36 -16.91
C ALA A 72 2.26 5.79 -15.70
N LEU A 73 2.90 6.65 -14.91
CA LEU A 73 3.59 6.22 -13.69
C LEU A 73 2.61 5.70 -12.63
N GLY A 74 1.50 6.39 -12.39
CA GLY A 74 0.48 5.98 -11.43
C GLY A 74 -0.14 4.63 -11.78
N THR A 75 -0.43 4.37 -13.06
CA THR A 75 -0.95 3.07 -13.50
C THR A 75 0.10 1.96 -13.40
N ALA A 76 1.37 2.23 -13.68
CA ALA A 76 2.46 1.28 -13.49
C ALA A 76 2.66 0.92 -12.01
N VAL A 77 2.72 1.93 -11.13
CA VAL A 77 2.83 1.73 -9.67
C VAL A 77 1.62 0.97 -9.14
N TYR A 78 0.41 1.31 -9.58
CA TYR A 78 -0.81 0.59 -9.23
C TYR A 78 -0.76 -0.88 -9.65
N ALA A 79 -0.34 -1.16 -10.90
CA ALA A 79 -0.25 -2.53 -11.43
C ALA A 79 0.76 -3.37 -10.64
N VAL A 80 1.92 -2.79 -10.31
CA VAL A 80 2.93 -3.46 -9.47
C VAL A 80 2.38 -3.71 -8.07
N GLY A 81 1.73 -2.72 -7.46
CA GLY A 81 1.16 -2.82 -6.12
C GLY A 81 0.10 -3.92 -6.01
N ILE A 82 -0.90 -3.89 -6.91
CA ILE A 82 -1.99 -4.89 -6.89
C ILE A 82 -1.46 -6.30 -7.18
N ALA A 83 -0.45 -6.43 -8.06
CA ALA A 83 0.18 -7.72 -8.34
C ALA A 83 0.96 -8.24 -7.12
N ALA A 84 1.80 -7.41 -6.50
CA ALA A 84 2.57 -7.78 -5.33
C ALA A 84 1.68 -8.19 -4.15
N GLU A 85 0.61 -7.42 -3.89
CA GLU A 85 -0.39 -7.74 -2.86
C GLU A 85 -1.05 -9.11 -3.15
N THR A 86 -1.53 -9.29 -4.38
CA THR A 86 -2.21 -10.53 -4.80
C THR A 86 -1.28 -11.74 -4.67
N VAL A 87 -0.03 -11.64 -5.16
CA VAL A 87 0.96 -12.71 -5.04
C VAL A 87 1.28 -13.02 -3.58
N SER A 88 1.42 -12.01 -2.72
CA SER A 88 1.70 -12.20 -1.29
C SER A 88 0.57 -12.94 -0.57
N GLU A 89 -0.68 -12.70 -0.94
CA GLU A 89 -1.85 -13.39 -0.39
C GLU A 89 -1.93 -14.84 -0.87
N PHE A 90 -1.62 -15.11 -2.14
CA PHE A 90 -1.50 -16.47 -2.64
C PHE A 90 -0.38 -17.26 -1.94
N GLN A 91 0.79 -16.65 -1.76
CA GLN A 91 1.89 -17.25 -0.99
C GLN A 91 1.46 -17.57 0.44
N ARG A 92 0.75 -16.65 1.09
CA ARG A 92 0.24 -16.83 2.44
C ARG A 92 -0.78 -17.96 2.54
N LYS A 93 -1.69 -18.07 1.56
CA LYS A 93 -2.65 -19.18 1.49
C LYS A 93 -1.93 -20.52 1.32
N GLN A 94 -1.03 -20.63 0.35
CA GLN A 94 -0.24 -21.85 0.12
C GLN A 94 0.53 -22.30 1.37
N PHE A 95 1.06 -21.34 2.14
CA PHE A 95 1.74 -21.65 3.39
C PHE A 95 0.78 -22.23 4.45
N LYS A 96 -0.44 -21.69 4.57
CA LYS A 96 -1.46 -22.12 5.52
C LYS A 96 -2.14 -23.44 5.16
N ASP A 97 -2.27 -23.73 3.86
CA ASP A 97 -2.85 -24.97 3.36
C ASP A 97 -2.02 -26.21 3.76
N ILE A 98 -0.73 -26.04 4.06
CA ILE A 98 0.16 -27.11 4.51
C ILE A 98 -0.20 -27.54 5.96
N PRO A 99 -0.59 -28.80 6.21
CA PRO A 99 -1.00 -29.25 7.55
C PRO A 99 0.08 -29.09 8.63
N ALA A 100 1.36 -29.17 8.25
CA ALA A 100 2.51 -29.00 9.15
C ALA A 100 2.72 -27.54 9.63
N ASN A 101 2.04 -26.59 8.99
CA ASN A 101 2.12 -25.15 9.30
C ASN A 101 0.91 -24.63 10.08
N LYS A 102 -0.05 -25.49 10.45
CA LYS A 102 -1.22 -25.09 11.24
C LYS A 102 -0.78 -24.39 12.54
N GLY A 103 -1.29 -23.17 12.76
CA GLY A 103 -0.97 -22.35 13.91
C GLY A 103 0.39 -21.63 13.87
N LYS A 104 1.19 -21.80 12.80
CA LYS A 104 2.44 -21.08 12.63
C LYS A 104 2.24 -19.80 11.82
N ILE A 105 3.01 -18.77 12.15
CA ILE A 105 3.04 -17.50 11.41
C ILE A 105 3.77 -17.75 10.07
N CYS A 106 3.29 -17.13 8.99
CA CYS A 106 3.98 -17.18 7.70
C CYS A 106 5.32 -16.43 7.78
N THR A 107 6.43 -17.17 7.66
CA THR A 107 7.80 -16.64 7.72
C THR A 107 8.48 -16.61 6.35
N THR A 108 7.71 -16.68 5.26
CA THR A 108 8.25 -16.69 3.88
C THR A 108 7.51 -15.71 2.96
N GLY A 109 8.16 -15.35 1.85
CA GLY A 109 7.55 -14.53 0.78
C GLY A 109 7.51 -13.02 1.05
N LEU A 110 6.73 -12.32 0.24
CA LEU A 110 6.58 -10.85 0.27
C LEU A 110 6.01 -10.33 1.60
N TRP A 111 5.20 -11.15 2.27
CA TRP A 111 4.62 -10.85 3.58
C TRP A 111 5.69 -10.53 4.63
N VAL A 112 6.79 -11.29 4.64
CA VAL A 112 7.87 -11.13 5.63
C VAL A 112 8.57 -9.79 5.47
N VAL A 113 8.81 -9.38 4.22
CA VAL A 113 9.47 -8.11 3.93
C VAL A 113 8.60 -6.95 4.42
N ALA A 114 7.30 -6.99 4.13
CA ALA A 114 6.36 -5.99 4.62
C ALA A 114 6.30 -5.95 6.14
N TRP A 115 6.27 -7.11 6.80
CA TRP A 115 6.28 -7.21 8.26
C TRP A 115 7.55 -6.63 8.88
N HIS A 116 8.74 -6.95 8.35
CA HIS A 116 9.99 -6.41 8.88
C HIS A 116 10.10 -4.90 8.66
N ALA A 117 9.65 -4.39 7.51
CA ALA A 117 9.59 -2.96 7.27
C ALA A 117 8.67 -2.25 8.29
N TRP A 118 7.49 -2.82 8.56
CA TRP A 118 6.57 -2.30 9.57
C TRP A 118 7.16 -2.31 10.98
N VAL A 119 7.75 -3.43 11.40
CA VAL A 119 8.38 -3.54 12.72
C VAL A 119 9.53 -2.56 12.88
N PHE A 120 10.36 -2.41 11.84
CA PHE A 120 11.47 -1.49 11.85
C PHE A 120 11.01 -0.04 12.04
N THR A 121 10.00 0.40 11.27
CA THR A 121 9.52 1.79 11.36
C THR A 121 8.73 2.07 12.62
N MET A 122 7.86 1.15 13.04
CA MET A 122 6.94 1.39 14.15
C MET A 122 7.49 1.01 15.52
N ARG A 123 8.59 0.23 15.59
CA ARG A 123 9.16 -0.23 16.86
C ARG A 123 10.63 0.15 17.00
N SER A 124 11.46 -0.18 16.01
CA SER A 124 12.91 0.03 16.13
C SER A 124 13.30 1.51 16.10
N ILE A 125 12.67 2.33 15.26
CA ILE A 125 12.95 3.79 15.24
C ILE A 125 12.58 4.45 16.58
N PRO A 126 11.35 4.26 17.13
CA PRO A 126 11.01 4.81 18.45
C PRO A 126 11.92 4.32 19.58
N GLU A 127 12.28 3.03 19.60
CA GLU A 127 13.15 2.47 20.64
C GLU A 127 14.55 3.11 20.65
N VAL A 128 15.11 3.37 19.46
CA VAL A 128 16.39 4.07 19.34
C VAL A 128 16.25 5.55 19.70
N ASP A 129 15.13 6.20 19.33
CA ASP A 129 14.85 7.60 19.72
C ASP A 129 14.80 7.74 21.25
N ASP A 130 14.05 6.87 21.94
CA ASP A 130 13.96 6.84 23.41
C ASP A 130 15.34 6.62 24.07
N TYR A 131 16.13 5.70 23.52
CA TYR A 131 17.49 5.44 24.02
C TYR A 131 18.43 6.65 23.83
N MET A 132 18.36 7.32 22.68
CA MET A 132 19.17 8.51 22.40
C MET A 132 18.74 9.71 23.24
N ASP A 133 17.44 9.88 23.46
CA ASP A 133 16.87 10.93 24.30
C ASP A 133 17.36 10.78 25.75
N GLY A 134 17.31 9.57 26.30
CA GLY A 134 17.80 9.28 27.65
C GLY A 134 19.33 9.43 27.82
N ARG A 135 20.12 9.20 26.76
CA ARG A 135 21.59 9.23 26.83
C ARG A 135 22.19 10.60 26.53
N TYR A 136 21.64 11.33 25.56
CA TYR A 136 22.24 12.54 24.99
C TYR A 136 21.37 13.79 25.14
N ASP A 137 20.11 13.66 25.59
CA ASP A 137 19.15 14.70 25.96
C ASP A 137 19.25 15.98 25.11
N GLU A 138 19.91 17.04 25.60
CA GLU A 138 20.07 18.33 24.90
C GLU A 138 20.76 18.22 23.52
N GLN A 139 21.76 17.34 23.37
CA GLN A 139 22.42 17.11 22.08
C GLN A 139 21.48 16.42 21.09
N TRP A 140 20.65 15.50 21.58
CA TRP A 140 19.68 14.77 20.76
C TRP A 140 18.52 15.67 20.33
N LYS A 141 18.02 16.53 21.21
CA LYS A 141 17.02 17.57 20.87
C LYS A 141 17.54 18.52 19.79
N LYS A 142 18.81 18.94 19.88
CA LYS A 142 19.44 19.75 18.83
C LYS A 142 19.55 18.98 17.52
N TYR A 143 19.99 17.73 17.56
CA TYR A 143 20.07 16.87 16.37
C TYR A 143 18.70 16.69 15.69
N LYS A 144 17.63 16.41 16.45
CA LYS A 144 16.27 16.29 15.91
C LYS A 144 15.75 17.57 15.24
N LYS A 145 16.22 18.73 15.71
CA LYS A 145 15.91 20.02 15.08
C LYS A 145 16.63 20.20 13.74
N ASP A 146 17.89 19.76 13.67
CA ASP A 146 18.71 19.89 12.48
C ASP A 146 18.36 18.83 11.42
N VAL A 147 17.91 17.64 11.85
CA VAL A 147 17.51 16.51 11.01
C VAL A 147 16.10 16.04 11.40
N PRO A 148 15.04 16.63 10.82
CA PRO A 148 13.66 16.31 11.19
C PRO A 148 13.12 15.02 10.56
N TYR A 149 13.96 14.23 9.87
CA TYR A 149 13.54 13.06 9.12
C TYR A 149 13.81 11.78 9.90
N ALA A 150 12.80 10.91 10.04
CA ALA A 150 12.93 9.65 10.76
C ALA A 150 13.63 8.55 9.94
N LEU A 151 13.40 8.51 8.63
CA LEU A 151 13.94 7.45 7.75
C LEU A 151 14.44 7.95 6.40
N LEU A 152 13.58 8.61 5.63
CA LEU A 152 13.93 9.11 4.30
C LEU A 152 14.04 10.64 4.33
N PRO A 153 15.15 11.23 3.84
CA PRO A 153 15.25 12.67 3.71
C PRO A 153 14.08 13.23 2.89
N GLY A 154 13.35 14.19 3.45
CA GLY A 154 12.19 14.82 2.81
C GLY A 154 10.84 14.16 3.07
N VAL A 155 10.77 13.04 3.81
CA VAL A 155 9.52 12.40 4.24
C VAL A 155 9.51 12.36 5.77
N TYR A 156 8.49 12.98 6.38
CA TYR A 156 8.33 13.07 7.84
C TYR A 156 8.04 11.70 8.45
#